data_AF-A0A8H9TFH9-F1
#
_entry.id   AF-A0A8H9TFH9-F1
#
_cell.length_a   1.000
_cell.length_b   1.000
_cell.length_c   1.000
_cell.angle_alpha   90.00
_cell.angle_beta   90.00
_cell.angle_gamma   90.00
#
_symmetry.space_group_name_H-M   'P 1'
#
loop_
_entity.id
_entity.type
_entity.pdbx_description
1 polymer ?
#
loop_
_entity_poly.entity_id
_entity_poly.type
_entity_poly.pdbx_seq_one_letter_code
_entity_poly.pdbx_strand_id
1 'polypeptide(L)'
;GGDEFIILLKHIGQDTKQAILECKSVAQEIQRAFHDKFELGNLAFQVSCSIGICLIDSVNAQAGNILKFADTAMYHSKNKGGNSSSFYDPALQTLLEKQAELETDIVRAIASNEFCAYFQPQVNTQGNVVGAEALIRWNHPQRGLIAANEFIPIAEQYGLIQKLQNIVLHDICILINELKANAIIDNSFSVSINISQSQFNSSNLKGELFNIINKFDIRASQIKLEITESMLSSDIDYTIRQMKELIAADFLFSIDDFGTGYSCLAYLSAFPVKELKIDKSFVDKILDNEIGFNIAQTIISLGKSLNLVVVAEGVETIEQYDLLTKMNIDTMQGYLVAKPMDKERYLKWHRANSNPQ
;
A
#
# COMPACT_ATOMS: atom_id res chain seq x y z
N GLY A 1 14.41 26.33 -8.27
CA GLY A 1 14.10 27.66 -7.72
C GLY A 1 12.66 27.64 -7.25
N GLY A 2 12.33 28.34 -6.16
CA GLY A 2 11.15 28.06 -5.33
C GLY A 2 11.62 27.87 -3.90
N ASP A 3 11.43 26.68 -3.33
CA ASP A 3 12.02 26.21 -2.06
C ASP A 3 13.39 25.55 -2.24
N GLU A 4 13.93 25.54 -3.46
CA GLU A 4 15.19 24.90 -3.81
C GLU A 4 16.38 25.86 -3.81
N PHE A 5 17.47 25.45 -3.17
CA PHE A 5 18.73 26.16 -3.08
C PHE A 5 19.89 25.29 -3.57
N ILE A 6 20.87 25.90 -4.22
CA ILE A 6 22.09 25.22 -4.69
C ILE A 6 23.29 25.79 -3.97
N ILE A 7 24.14 24.91 -3.43
CA ILE A 7 25.38 25.28 -2.75
C ILE A 7 26.53 24.65 -3.52
N LEU A 8 27.50 25.49 -3.92
CA LEU A 8 28.73 25.05 -4.57
C LEU A 8 29.89 25.20 -3.60
N LEU A 9 30.43 24.06 -3.16
CA LEU A 9 31.63 24.03 -2.33
C LEU A 9 32.87 23.94 -3.21
N LYS A 10 33.80 24.88 -3.04
CA LYS A 10 35.09 24.91 -3.75
C LYS A 10 36.21 24.55 -2.78
N HIS A 11 37.27 23.93 -3.29
CA HIS A 11 38.49 23.62 -2.53
C HIS A 11 38.29 22.69 -1.31
N ILE A 12 37.44 21.66 -1.45
CA ILE A 12 37.04 20.72 -0.38
C ILE A 12 38.06 19.59 -0.09
N GLY A 13 39.34 19.80 -0.41
CA GLY A 13 40.41 18.81 -0.17
C GLY A 13 41.15 18.39 -1.43
N GLN A 14 42.19 17.56 -1.24
CA GLN A 14 43.05 17.08 -2.33
C GLN A 14 42.64 15.71 -2.90
N ASP A 15 41.80 14.97 -2.16
CA ASP A 15 41.29 13.66 -2.58
C ASP A 15 39.79 13.52 -2.31
N THR A 16 39.18 12.49 -2.90
CA THR A 16 37.75 12.21 -2.79
C THR A 16 37.30 11.93 -1.35
N LYS A 17 38.16 11.35 -0.50
CA LYS A 17 37.79 11.02 0.87
C LYS A 17 37.66 12.28 1.73
N GLN A 18 38.59 13.21 1.57
CA GLN A 18 38.55 14.52 2.23
C GLN A 18 37.34 15.32 1.75
N ALA A 19 37.08 15.33 0.45
CA ALA A 19 35.89 15.95 -0.14
C ALA A 19 34.58 15.41 0.43
N ILE A 20 34.47 14.09 0.62
CA ILE A 20 33.28 13.47 1.25
C ILE A 20 33.10 13.93 2.69
N LEU A 21 34.17 13.98 3.47
CA LEU A 21 34.10 14.38 4.88
C LEU A 21 33.67 15.85 5.03
N GLU A 22 34.26 16.74 4.23
CA GLU A 22 33.90 18.16 4.22
C GLU A 22 32.45 18.37 3.78
N CYS A 23 32.02 17.73 2.69
CA CYS A 23 30.63 17.79 2.24
C CYS A 23 29.64 17.27 3.30
N LYS A 24 29.99 16.20 4.04
CA LYS A 24 29.18 15.69 5.15
C LYS A 24 29.10 16.71 6.28
N SER A 25 30.22 17.32 6.65
CA SER A 25 30.27 18.33 7.72
C SER A 25 29.37 19.52 7.39
N VAL A 26 29.51 20.07 6.17
CA VAL A 26 28.69 21.19 5.71
C VAL A 26 27.20 20.83 5.65
N ALA A 27 26.85 19.64 5.13
CA ALA A 27 25.47 19.19 5.09
C ALA A 27 24.85 19.07 6.50
N GLN A 28 25.62 18.58 7.47
CA GLN A 28 25.19 18.52 8.88
C GLN A 28 25.02 19.91 9.50
N GLU A 29 25.91 20.85 9.20
CA GLU A 29 25.77 22.23 9.67
C GLU A 29 24.51 22.91 9.11
N ILE A 30 24.25 22.73 7.82
CA ILE A 30 23.01 23.23 7.19
C ILE A 30 21.80 22.62 7.88
N GLN A 31 21.74 21.30 8.04
CA GLN A 31 20.62 20.62 8.72
C GLN A 31 20.41 21.12 10.15
N ARG A 32 21.50 21.36 10.90
CA ARG A 32 21.41 21.94 12.24
C ARG A 32 20.82 23.35 12.22
N ALA A 33 21.17 24.17 11.24
CA ALA A 33 20.60 25.50 11.11
C ALA A 33 19.07 25.48 10.86
N PHE A 34 18.56 24.43 10.21
CA PHE A 34 17.11 24.23 10.04
C PHE A 34 16.43 23.57 11.26
N HIS A 35 17.18 23.10 12.25
CA HIS A 35 16.60 22.54 13.47
C HIS A 35 15.98 23.64 14.37
N ASP A 36 16.49 24.87 14.27
CA ASP A 36 15.97 26.01 15.03
C ASP A 36 14.66 26.53 14.41
N LYS A 37 13.78 27.09 15.24
CA LYS A 37 12.51 27.67 14.77
C LYS A 37 12.76 28.99 14.05
N PHE A 38 12.13 29.17 12.90
CA PHE A 38 12.11 30.42 12.17
C PHE A 38 10.97 31.30 12.71
N GLU A 39 11.33 32.45 13.27
CA GLU A 39 10.36 33.44 13.75
C GLU A 39 9.94 34.37 12.60
N LEU A 40 8.63 34.43 12.35
CA LEU A 40 8.02 35.35 11.38
C LEU A 40 6.92 36.14 12.09
N GLY A 41 7.27 37.35 12.54
CA GLY A 41 6.40 38.15 13.41
C GLY A 41 6.24 37.48 14.78
N ASN A 42 5.01 37.14 15.16
CA ASN A 42 4.71 36.48 16.43
C ASN A 42 4.53 34.96 16.30
N LEU A 43 4.84 34.39 15.14
CA LEU A 43 4.68 32.97 14.84
C LEU A 43 6.05 32.30 14.69
N ALA A 44 6.17 31.08 15.19
CA ALA A 44 7.39 30.27 15.10
C ALA A 44 7.13 29.05 14.22
N PHE A 45 7.86 28.92 13.13
CA PHE A 45 7.74 27.82 12.16
C PHE A 45 8.93 26.88 12.29
N GLN A 46 8.66 25.58 12.21
CA GLN A 46 9.70 24.56 12.12
C GLN A 46 9.77 24.09 10.67
N VAL A 47 10.95 24.20 10.07
CA VAL A 47 11.19 23.85 8.66
C VAL A 47 12.33 22.85 8.62
N SER A 48 12.26 21.82 7.80
CA SER A 48 13.35 20.87 7.59
C SER A 48 13.91 20.98 6.18
N CYS A 49 15.13 20.47 5.96
CA CYS A 49 15.75 20.46 4.64
C CYS A 49 16.26 19.06 4.26
N SER A 50 16.05 18.67 3.01
CA SER A 50 16.66 17.47 2.42
C SER A 50 17.77 17.91 1.46
N ILE A 51 18.94 17.30 1.54
CA ILE A 51 20.16 17.74 0.83
C ILE A 51 20.67 16.64 -0.10
N GLY A 52 20.88 16.97 -1.37
CA GLY A 52 21.56 16.11 -2.34
C GLY A 52 22.98 16.57 -2.61
N ILE A 53 23.95 15.65 -2.56
CA ILE A 53 25.38 15.95 -2.69
C ILE A 53 25.94 15.26 -3.93
N CYS A 54 26.36 16.03 -4.93
CA CYS A 54 27.13 15.54 -6.06
C CYS A 54 28.59 15.96 -5.93
N LEU A 55 29.52 15.00 -5.93
CA LEU A 55 30.95 15.30 -6.05
C LEU A 55 31.27 15.59 -7.51
N ILE A 56 32.03 16.66 -7.75
CA ILE A 56 32.44 17.06 -9.09
C ILE A 56 33.82 16.46 -9.34
N ASP A 57 33.90 15.48 -10.22
CA ASP A 57 35.15 14.93 -10.74
C ASP A 57 35.34 15.33 -12.21
N SER A 58 36.54 15.06 -12.76
CA SER A 58 36.87 15.36 -14.15
C SER A 58 36.07 14.56 -15.18
N VAL A 59 35.38 13.50 -14.76
CA VAL A 59 34.58 12.62 -15.62
C VAL A 59 33.15 13.15 -15.78
N ASN A 60 32.62 13.83 -14.75
CA ASN A 60 31.24 14.33 -14.70
C ASN A 60 31.10 15.85 -14.86
N ALA A 61 32.10 16.52 -15.46
CA ALA A 61 32.28 17.98 -15.40
C ALA A 61 31.25 18.84 -16.19
N GLN A 62 30.21 18.27 -16.79
CA GLN A 62 29.16 19.06 -17.44
C GLN A 62 28.15 19.59 -16.41
N ALA A 63 27.97 20.92 -16.38
CA ALA A 63 27.11 21.61 -15.40
C ALA A 63 25.68 21.06 -15.34
N GLY A 64 25.08 20.69 -16.49
CA GLY A 64 23.74 20.09 -16.53
C GLY A 64 23.67 18.73 -15.82
N ASN A 65 24.72 17.91 -15.94
CA ASN A 65 24.79 16.60 -15.29
C ASN A 65 24.98 16.77 -13.78
N ILE A 66 25.84 17.69 -13.35
CA ILE A 66 26.10 17.96 -11.92
C ILE A 66 24.81 18.36 -11.20
N LEU A 67 24.01 19.26 -11.80
CA LEU A 67 22.74 19.68 -11.22
C LEU A 67 21.75 18.51 -11.16
N LYS A 68 21.61 17.72 -12.24
CA LYS A 68 20.75 16.53 -12.28
C LYS A 68 21.15 15.50 -11.20
N PHE A 69 22.45 15.33 -10.97
CA PHE A 69 22.99 14.38 -10.00
C PHE A 69 22.75 14.85 -8.57
N ALA A 70 22.95 16.14 -8.30
CA ALA A 70 22.65 16.72 -6.99
C ALA A 70 21.15 16.63 -6.67
N ASP A 71 20.29 16.92 -7.67
CA ASP A 71 18.84 16.84 -7.53
C ASP A 71 18.37 15.39 -7.29
N THR A 72 18.90 14.43 -8.05
CA THR A 72 18.68 12.98 -7.86
C THR A 72 18.99 12.54 -6.43
N ALA A 73 20.13 12.96 -5.90
CA ALA A 73 20.53 12.64 -4.54
C ALA A 73 19.60 13.30 -3.49
N MET A 74 19.13 14.52 -3.76
CA MET A 74 18.21 15.24 -2.88
C MET A 74 16.87 14.52 -2.79
N TYR A 75 16.30 14.08 -3.92
CA TYR A 75 15.07 13.28 -3.95
C TYR A 75 15.19 11.99 -3.15
N HIS A 76 16.31 11.28 -3.27
CA HIS A 76 16.56 10.10 -2.45
C HIS A 76 16.60 10.42 -0.94
N SER A 77 17.13 11.58 -0.56
CA SER A 77 17.04 12.06 0.82
C SER A 77 15.61 12.38 1.27
N LYS A 78 14.74 12.87 0.38
CA LYS A 78 13.30 13.00 0.66
C LYS A 78 12.65 11.62 0.86
N ASN A 79 12.94 10.65 0.00
CA ASN A 79 12.35 9.30 0.09
C ASN A 79 12.78 8.52 1.33
N LYS A 80 13.93 8.82 1.92
CA LYS A 80 14.41 8.23 3.19
C LYS A 80 13.73 8.80 4.45
N GLY A 81 12.60 9.50 4.31
CA GLY A 81 11.89 10.16 5.41
C GLY A 81 12.20 11.65 5.57
N GLY A 82 12.90 12.25 4.60
CA GLY A 82 13.25 13.67 4.63
C GLY A 82 14.30 14.02 5.68
N ASN A 83 14.56 15.32 5.86
CA ASN A 83 15.49 15.88 6.85
C ASN A 83 16.87 15.17 6.90
N SER A 84 17.40 14.82 5.73
CA SER A 84 18.60 14.00 5.59
C SER A 84 19.46 14.47 4.42
N SER A 85 20.68 13.93 4.32
CA SER A 85 21.58 14.22 3.21
C SER A 85 22.04 12.93 2.53
N SER A 86 22.04 12.90 1.20
CA SER A 86 22.47 11.75 0.41
C SER A 86 23.51 12.15 -0.62
N PHE A 87 24.48 11.27 -0.84
CA PHE A 87 25.40 11.40 -1.95
C PHE A 87 24.77 10.83 -3.22
N TYR A 88 25.13 11.43 -4.35
CA TYR A 88 24.84 10.89 -5.65
C TYR A 88 25.50 9.52 -5.84
N ASP A 89 24.71 8.57 -6.31
CA ASP A 89 25.13 7.24 -6.71
C ASP A 89 24.64 7.01 -8.16
N PRO A 90 25.51 6.68 -9.13
CA PRO A 90 25.09 6.36 -10.49
C PRO A 90 24.01 5.28 -10.57
N ALA A 91 24.00 4.31 -9.65
CA ALA A 91 22.94 3.30 -9.57
C ALA A 91 21.57 3.92 -9.20
N LEU A 92 21.57 4.98 -8.40
CA LEU A 92 20.39 5.76 -8.04
C LEU A 92 19.86 6.57 -9.23
N GLN A 93 20.73 7.13 -10.09
CA GLN A 93 20.29 7.79 -11.32
C GLN A 93 19.57 6.81 -12.24
N THR A 94 20.16 5.65 -12.50
CA THR A 94 19.54 4.62 -13.33
C THR A 94 18.20 4.16 -12.74
N LEU A 95 18.10 4.12 -11.41
CA LEU A 95 16.83 3.80 -10.75
C LEU A 95 15.78 4.89 -10.98
N LEU A 96 16.11 6.18 -10.82
CA LEU A 96 15.17 7.28 -11.08
C LEU A 96 14.75 7.36 -12.55
N GLU A 97 15.68 7.13 -13.49
CA GLU A 97 15.35 7.09 -14.92
C GLU A 97 14.37 5.96 -15.23
N LYS A 98 14.60 4.76 -14.67
CA LYS A 98 13.64 3.65 -14.78
C LYS A 98 12.29 3.97 -14.14
N GLN A 99 12.26 4.71 -13.03
CA GLN A 99 11.01 5.12 -12.39
C GLN A 99 10.22 6.11 -13.26
N ALA A 100 10.89 7.06 -13.90
CA ALA A 100 10.26 8.03 -14.81
C ALA A 100 9.75 7.36 -16.10
N GLU A 101 10.51 6.39 -16.63
CA GLU A 101 10.03 5.53 -17.73
C GLU A 101 8.78 4.76 -17.30
N LEU A 102 8.81 4.14 -16.11
CA LEU A 102 7.67 3.38 -15.59
C LEU A 102 6.44 4.26 -15.33
N GLU A 103 6.62 5.49 -14.84
CA GLU A 103 5.54 6.48 -14.70
C GLU A 103 4.87 6.75 -16.05
N THR A 104 5.67 7.05 -17.08
CA THR A 104 5.18 7.30 -18.44
C THR A 104 4.40 6.09 -18.95
N ASP A 105 4.91 4.89 -18.71
CA ASP A 105 4.27 3.65 -19.10
C ASP A 105 2.95 3.39 -18.35
N ILE A 106 2.86 3.74 -17.06
CA ILE A 106 1.63 3.65 -16.26
C ILE A 106 0.57 4.60 -16.81
N VAL A 107 0.92 5.86 -17.10
CA VAL A 107 -0.02 6.85 -17.64
C VAL A 107 -0.60 6.37 -18.98
N ARG A 108 0.25 5.87 -19.87
CA ARG A 108 -0.16 5.25 -21.14
C ARG A 108 -1.00 3.98 -20.90
N ALA A 109 -0.59 3.09 -20.00
CA ALA A 109 -1.30 1.86 -19.68
C ALA A 109 -2.74 2.12 -19.18
N ILE A 110 -2.93 3.15 -18.36
CA ILE A 110 -4.26 3.59 -17.92
C ILE A 110 -5.12 3.99 -19.11
N ALA A 111 -4.58 4.77 -20.05
CA ALA A 111 -5.31 5.18 -21.26
C ALA A 111 -5.61 4.02 -22.22
N SER A 112 -4.75 2.99 -22.22
CA SER A 112 -4.88 1.80 -23.06
C SER A 112 -5.69 0.65 -22.42
N ASN A 113 -6.28 0.85 -21.24
CA ASN A 113 -7.00 -0.19 -20.48
C ASN A 113 -6.15 -1.46 -20.21
N GLU A 114 -4.86 -1.28 -19.90
CA GLU A 114 -3.95 -2.39 -19.60
C GLU A 114 -3.98 -2.82 -18.13
N PHE A 115 -4.64 -2.05 -17.27
CA PHE A 115 -4.85 -2.42 -15.87
C PHE A 115 -6.21 -3.09 -15.68
N CYS A 116 -6.27 -4.13 -14.85
CA CYS A 116 -7.52 -4.75 -14.42
C CYS A 116 -7.41 -5.33 -13.01
N ALA A 117 -8.56 -5.62 -12.41
CA ALA A 117 -8.62 -6.36 -11.16
C ALA A 117 -8.52 -7.88 -11.40
N TYR A 118 -7.66 -8.53 -10.62
CA TYR A 118 -7.71 -9.96 -10.38
C TYR A 118 -8.37 -10.19 -9.02
N PHE A 119 -9.11 -11.28 -8.88
CA PHE A 119 -9.88 -11.58 -7.69
C PHE A 119 -9.35 -12.85 -7.03
N GLN A 120 -9.08 -12.77 -5.73
CA GLN A 120 -8.71 -13.93 -4.93
C GLN A 120 -9.87 -14.26 -3.97
N PRO A 121 -10.41 -15.49 -4.00
CA PRO A 121 -11.53 -15.86 -3.15
C PRO A 121 -11.14 -16.00 -1.68
N GLN A 122 -12.09 -15.64 -0.81
CA GLN A 122 -12.04 -15.84 0.63
C GLN A 122 -13.07 -16.91 1.01
N VAL A 123 -12.65 -17.92 1.78
CA VAL A 123 -13.52 -19.04 2.20
C VAL A 123 -13.60 -19.16 3.70
N ASN A 124 -14.77 -19.51 4.22
CA ASN A 124 -14.91 -19.87 5.63
C ASN A 124 -14.38 -21.28 5.92
N THR A 125 -14.37 -21.68 7.19
CA THR A 125 -13.91 -23.04 7.61
C THR A 125 -14.75 -24.19 7.06
N GLN A 126 -15.94 -23.92 6.52
CA GLN A 126 -16.79 -24.91 5.85
C GLN A 126 -16.50 -25.01 4.35
N GLY A 127 -15.58 -24.20 3.82
CA GLY A 127 -15.24 -24.14 2.39
C GLY A 127 -16.18 -23.26 1.56
N ASN A 128 -17.15 -22.57 2.20
CA ASN A 128 -18.04 -21.66 1.48
C ASN A 128 -17.32 -20.36 1.14
N VAL A 129 -17.48 -19.88 -0.09
CA VAL A 129 -16.95 -18.59 -0.54
C VAL A 129 -17.75 -17.46 0.12
N VAL A 130 -17.08 -16.64 0.93
CA VAL A 130 -17.71 -15.53 1.70
C VAL A 130 -17.36 -14.15 1.13
N GLY A 131 -16.33 -14.07 0.30
CA GLY A 131 -15.87 -12.82 -0.29
C GLY A 131 -14.76 -13.01 -1.31
N ALA A 132 -14.17 -11.90 -1.73
CA ALA A 132 -12.97 -11.90 -2.53
C ALA A 132 -12.12 -10.66 -2.23
N GLU A 133 -10.82 -10.74 -2.46
CA GLU A 133 -9.94 -9.58 -2.52
C GLU A 133 -9.66 -9.21 -3.99
N ALA A 134 -9.83 -7.92 -4.31
CA ALA A 134 -9.49 -7.37 -5.60
C ALA A 134 -8.06 -6.82 -5.61
N LEU A 135 -7.23 -7.44 -6.44
CA LEU A 135 -5.81 -7.20 -6.57
C LEU A 135 -5.52 -6.64 -7.96
N ILE A 136 -5.04 -5.41 -8.03
CA ILE A 136 -4.71 -4.81 -9.33
C ILE A 136 -3.56 -5.55 -10.02
N ARG A 137 -3.69 -5.73 -11.33
CA ARG A 137 -2.66 -6.27 -12.21
C ARG A 137 -2.51 -5.39 -13.43
N TRP A 138 -1.31 -5.39 -13.98
CA TRP A 138 -1.01 -4.72 -15.24
C TRP A 138 -0.68 -5.76 -16.31
N ASN A 139 -1.56 -5.87 -17.30
CA ASN A 139 -1.37 -6.68 -18.50
C ASN A 139 -0.53 -5.92 -19.52
N HIS A 140 0.79 -5.87 -19.28
CA HIS A 140 1.70 -5.17 -20.14
C HIS A 140 1.91 -5.93 -21.47
N PRO A 141 1.79 -5.30 -22.64
CA PRO A 141 1.84 -5.99 -23.94
C PRO A 141 3.16 -6.72 -24.21
N GLN A 142 4.29 -6.13 -23.79
CA GLN A 142 5.62 -6.73 -23.95
C GLN A 142 6.11 -7.53 -22.73
N ARG A 143 5.86 -7.07 -21.50
CA ARG A 143 6.37 -7.67 -20.26
C ARG A 143 5.45 -8.75 -19.67
N GLY A 144 4.23 -8.90 -20.19
CA GLY A 144 3.23 -9.79 -19.64
C GLY A 144 2.59 -9.22 -18.37
N LEU A 145 2.17 -10.12 -17.48
CA LEU A 145 1.47 -9.75 -16.24
C LEU A 145 2.46 -9.20 -15.20
N ILE A 146 2.30 -7.93 -14.85
CA ILE A 146 3.09 -7.25 -13.81
C ILE A 146 2.25 -7.15 -12.53
N ALA A 147 2.87 -7.46 -11.38
CA ALA A 147 2.24 -7.41 -10.07
C ALA A 147 2.28 -6.01 -9.45
N ALA A 148 1.35 -5.76 -8.51
CA ALA A 148 1.15 -4.46 -7.88
C ALA A 148 2.41 -3.89 -7.20
N ASN A 149 3.21 -4.73 -6.56
CA ASN A 149 4.46 -4.34 -5.88
C ASN A 149 5.48 -3.65 -6.79
N GLU A 150 5.44 -3.88 -8.11
CA GLU A 150 6.37 -3.24 -9.06
C GLU A 150 5.97 -1.82 -9.43
N PHE A 151 4.66 -1.48 -9.43
CA PHE A 151 4.17 -0.19 -9.94
C PHE A 151 3.42 0.67 -8.92
N ILE A 152 2.88 0.09 -7.84
CA ILE A 152 2.14 0.85 -6.83
C ILE A 152 3.02 1.93 -6.17
N PRO A 153 4.28 1.67 -5.74
CA PRO A 153 5.12 2.71 -5.16
C PRO A 153 5.32 3.91 -6.09
N ILE A 154 5.42 3.66 -7.40
CA ILE A 154 5.55 4.71 -8.42
C ILE A 154 4.22 5.43 -8.62
N ALA A 155 3.12 4.69 -8.70
CA ALA A 155 1.79 5.28 -8.83
C ALA A 155 1.43 6.17 -7.64
N GLU A 156 1.84 5.84 -6.42
CA GLU A 156 1.66 6.69 -5.24
C GLU A 156 2.54 7.94 -5.31
N GLN A 157 3.82 7.78 -5.62
CA GLN A 157 4.78 8.88 -5.74
C GLN A 157 4.32 9.95 -6.75
N TYR A 158 3.73 9.52 -7.87
CA TYR A 158 3.26 10.40 -8.95
C TYR A 158 1.75 10.70 -8.91
N GLY A 159 1.05 10.33 -7.83
CA GLY A 159 -0.38 10.65 -7.66
C GLY A 159 -1.32 9.95 -8.66
N LEU A 160 -0.89 8.83 -9.25
CA LEU A 160 -1.68 8.01 -10.17
C LEU A 160 -2.52 6.94 -9.47
N ILE A 161 -2.28 6.69 -8.17
CA ILE A 161 -2.93 5.64 -7.39
C ILE A 161 -4.46 5.72 -7.45
N GLN A 162 -5.02 6.94 -7.42
CA GLN A 162 -6.46 7.15 -7.48
C GLN A 162 -7.09 6.69 -8.80
N LYS A 163 -6.39 6.89 -9.93
CA LYS A 163 -6.85 6.41 -11.23
C LYS A 163 -6.86 4.88 -11.27
N LEU A 164 -5.82 4.25 -10.72
CA LEU A 164 -5.70 2.80 -10.65
C LEU A 164 -6.80 2.19 -9.77
N GLN A 165 -7.11 2.79 -8.62
CA GLN A 165 -8.18 2.30 -7.75
C GLN A 165 -9.57 2.43 -8.38
N ASN A 166 -9.81 3.49 -9.15
CA ASN A 166 -11.07 3.63 -9.88
C ASN A 166 -11.29 2.49 -10.89
N ILE A 167 -10.22 2.03 -11.54
CA ILE A 167 -10.26 0.85 -12.43
C ILE A 167 -10.63 -0.40 -11.62
N VAL A 168 -9.97 -0.62 -10.48
CA VAL A 168 -10.27 -1.78 -9.61
C VAL A 168 -11.71 -1.74 -9.11
N LEU A 169 -12.18 -0.60 -8.61
CA LEU A 169 -13.55 -0.47 -8.09
C LEU A 169 -14.61 -0.69 -9.17
N HIS A 170 -14.34 -0.21 -10.39
CA HIS A 170 -15.17 -0.50 -11.56
C HIS A 170 -15.27 -2.00 -11.84
N ASP A 171 -14.13 -2.71 -11.86
CA ASP A 171 -14.08 -4.15 -12.10
C ASP A 171 -14.75 -4.95 -10.97
N ILE A 172 -14.62 -4.51 -9.71
CA ILE A 172 -15.36 -5.07 -8.56
C ILE A 172 -16.86 -4.96 -8.80
N CYS A 173 -17.35 -3.79 -9.21
CA CYS A 173 -18.77 -3.57 -9.43
C CYS A 173 -19.31 -4.49 -10.55
N ILE A 174 -18.55 -4.66 -11.63
CA ILE A 174 -18.89 -5.59 -12.71
C ILE A 174 -18.96 -7.02 -12.18
N LEU A 175 -17.95 -7.46 -11.42
CA LEU A 175 -17.93 -8.81 -10.86
C LEU A 175 -19.15 -9.08 -9.98
N ILE A 176 -19.46 -8.18 -9.04
CA ILE A 176 -20.59 -8.33 -8.11
C ILE A 176 -21.90 -8.44 -8.90
N ASN A 177 -22.11 -7.59 -9.91
CA ASN A 177 -23.32 -7.64 -10.74
C ASN A 177 -23.44 -8.94 -11.53
N GLU A 178 -22.34 -9.44 -12.10
CA GLU A 178 -22.34 -10.73 -12.81
C GLU A 178 -22.62 -11.91 -11.86
N LEU A 179 -22.07 -11.89 -10.64
CA LEU A 179 -22.35 -12.91 -9.63
C LEU A 179 -23.82 -12.88 -9.17
N LYS A 180 -24.37 -11.68 -8.91
CA LYS A 180 -25.79 -11.49 -8.54
C LYS A 180 -26.75 -11.94 -9.63
N ALA A 181 -26.49 -11.55 -10.89
CA ALA A 181 -27.33 -11.90 -12.03
C ALA A 181 -27.46 -13.41 -12.24
N ASN A 182 -26.44 -14.17 -11.81
CA ASN A 182 -26.43 -15.63 -11.87
C ASN A 182 -26.85 -16.30 -10.56
N ALA A 183 -27.34 -15.54 -9.56
CA ALA A 183 -27.71 -16.03 -8.23
C ALA A 183 -26.61 -16.85 -7.52
N ILE A 184 -25.34 -16.50 -7.77
CA ILE A 184 -24.18 -17.21 -7.20
C ILE A 184 -23.87 -16.71 -5.78
N ILE A 185 -24.13 -15.43 -5.53
CA ILE A 185 -23.87 -14.78 -4.25
C ILE A 185 -25.16 -14.21 -3.68
N ASP A 186 -25.16 -14.05 -2.36
CA ASP A 186 -26.20 -13.31 -1.66
C ASP A 186 -25.74 -11.88 -1.34
N ASN A 187 -26.53 -11.23 -0.49
CA ASN A 187 -26.33 -9.85 -0.09
C ASN A 187 -25.22 -9.65 0.96
N SER A 188 -24.65 -10.73 1.51
CA SER A 188 -23.55 -10.72 2.48
C SER A 188 -22.17 -10.79 1.83
N PHE A 189 -22.08 -11.24 0.58
CA PHE A 189 -20.83 -11.27 -0.18
C PHE A 189 -20.28 -9.86 -0.38
N SER A 190 -19.01 -9.69 -0.01
CA SER A 190 -18.27 -8.44 -0.16
C SER A 190 -16.94 -8.67 -0.86
N VAL A 191 -16.47 -7.64 -1.56
CA VAL A 191 -15.16 -7.63 -2.22
C VAL A 191 -14.29 -6.57 -1.58
N SER A 192 -13.11 -6.99 -1.13
CA SER A 192 -12.09 -6.12 -0.57
C SER A 192 -11.33 -5.35 -1.65
N ILE A 193 -11.00 -4.10 -1.34
CA ILE A 193 -10.08 -3.25 -2.11
C ILE A 193 -9.10 -2.56 -1.15
N ASN A 194 -7.82 -2.68 -1.47
CA ASN A 194 -6.74 -1.98 -0.77
C ASN A 194 -6.86 -0.47 -0.96
N ILE A 195 -6.71 0.32 0.11
CA ILE A 195 -6.72 1.80 0.09
C ILE A 195 -5.37 2.33 0.53
N SER A 196 -4.75 3.20 -0.29
CA SER A 196 -3.50 3.87 0.10
C SER A 196 -3.73 4.97 1.14
N GLN A 197 -2.68 5.30 1.92
CA GLN A 197 -2.71 6.41 2.87
C GLN A 197 -3.11 7.75 2.22
N SER A 198 -2.57 8.02 1.02
CA SER A 198 -2.82 9.27 0.31
C SER A 198 -4.31 9.46 -0.03
N GLN A 199 -4.99 8.37 -0.39
CA GLN A 199 -6.41 8.38 -0.73
C GLN A 199 -7.29 8.40 0.50
N PHE A 200 -6.90 7.67 1.54
CA PHE A 200 -7.61 7.71 2.82
C PHE A 200 -7.63 9.12 3.43
N ASN A 201 -6.54 9.87 3.23
CA ASN A 201 -6.42 11.27 3.62
C ASN A 201 -7.13 12.25 2.67
N SER A 202 -7.63 11.79 1.52
CA SER A 202 -8.40 12.64 0.61
C SER A 202 -9.78 12.96 1.21
N SER A 203 -10.10 14.25 1.28
CA SER A 203 -11.42 14.71 1.72
C SER A 203 -12.56 14.31 0.77
N ASN A 204 -12.25 13.85 -0.44
CA ASN A 204 -13.24 13.48 -1.46
C ASN A 204 -13.39 11.96 -1.66
N LEU A 205 -12.70 11.13 -0.86
CA LEU A 205 -12.72 9.67 -1.02
C LEU A 205 -14.14 9.10 -1.08
N LYS A 206 -15.01 9.52 -0.16
CA LYS A 206 -16.41 9.08 -0.12
C LYS A 206 -17.15 9.40 -1.42
N GLY A 207 -17.01 10.63 -1.93
CA GLY A 207 -17.65 11.05 -3.17
C GLY A 207 -17.19 10.24 -4.38
N GLU A 208 -15.91 9.90 -4.43
CA GLU A 208 -15.32 9.08 -5.49
C GLU A 208 -15.81 7.64 -5.48
N LEU A 209 -15.82 7.01 -4.29
CA LEU A 209 -16.37 5.66 -4.12
C LEU A 209 -17.83 5.62 -4.57
N PHE A 210 -18.66 6.56 -4.09
CA PHE A 210 -20.09 6.64 -4.46
C PHE A 210 -20.32 6.89 -5.94
N ASN A 211 -19.51 7.73 -6.57
CA ASN A 211 -19.63 8.01 -8.00
C ASN A 211 -19.47 6.74 -8.85
N ILE A 212 -18.71 5.76 -8.38
CA ILE A 212 -18.56 4.48 -9.08
C ILE A 212 -19.67 3.52 -8.67
N ILE A 213 -19.83 3.22 -7.37
CA ILE A 213 -20.77 2.17 -6.94
C ILE A 213 -22.23 2.49 -7.31
N ASN A 214 -22.63 3.77 -7.30
CA ASN A 214 -23.99 4.17 -7.67
C ASN A 214 -24.27 4.01 -9.17
N LYS A 215 -23.24 4.11 -10.04
CA LYS A 215 -23.42 3.84 -11.48
C LYS A 215 -23.74 2.39 -11.77
N PHE A 216 -23.32 1.49 -10.89
CA PHE A 216 -23.50 0.05 -11.00
C PHE A 216 -24.58 -0.51 -10.08
N ASP A 217 -25.28 0.35 -9.32
CA ASP A 217 -26.28 -0.05 -8.32
C ASP A 217 -25.73 -1.07 -7.29
N ILE A 218 -24.48 -0.83 -6.85
CA ILE A 218 -23.81 -1.66 -5.84
C ILE A 218 -24.01 -1.05 -4.45
N ARG A 219 -24.44 -1.88 -3.50
CA ARG A 219 -24.54 -1.49 -2.09
C ARG A 219 -23.14 -1.34 -1.50
N ALA A 220 -22.91 -0.26 -0.75
CA ALA A 220 -21.63 0.02 -0.12
C ALA A 220 -21.18 -1.12 0.83
N SER A 221 -22.13 -1.84 1.45
CA SER A 221 -21.83 -3.02 2.29
C SER A 221 -21.15 -4.16 1.56
N GLN A 222 -21.13 -4.14 0.23
CA GLN A 222 -20.44 -5.14 -0.59
C GLN A 222 -19.02 -4.72 -0.99
N ILE A 223 -18.59 -3.54 -0.56
CA ILE A 223 -17.24 -3.02 -0.76
C ILE A 223 -16.57 -2.92 0.61
N LYS A 224 -15.49 -3.69 0.77
CA LYS A 224 -14.68 -3.69 1.99
C LYS A 224 -13.39 -2.94 1.73
N LEU A 225 -13.12 -1.91 2.53
CA LEU A 225 -11.93 -1.07 2.40
C LEU A 225 -10.83 -1.65 3.29
N GLU A 226 -9.77 -2.13 2.67
CA GLU A 226 -8.58 -2.64 3.36
C GLU A 226 -7.61 -1.49 3.61
N ILE A 227 -7.24 -1.31 4.88
CA ILE A 227 -6.29 -0.31 5.32
C ILE A 227 -5.19 -1.00 6.10
N THR A 228 -3.94 -0.65 5.84
CA THR A 228 -2.82 -1.28 6.54
C THR A 228 -2.75 -0.79 7.99
N GLU A 229 -2.17 -1.61 8.85
CA GLU A 229 -1.90 -1.26 10.24
C GLU A 229 -1.14 0.07 10.39
N SER A 230 -0.18 0.33 9.50
CA SER A 230 0.60 1.57 9.51
C SER A 230 -0.25 2.82 9.35
N MET A 231 -1.35 2.74 8.57
CA MET A 231 -2.26 3.86 8.35
C MET A 231 -3.00 4.27 9.62
N LEU A 232 -3.32 3.29 10.48
CA LEU A 232 -4.01 3.49 11.75
C LEU A 232 -3.15 4.23 12.79
N SER A 233 -1.82 4.16 12.65
CA SER A 233 -0.86 4.72 13.62
C SER A 233 -0.57 6.21 13.44
N SER A 234 -1.09 6.83 12.38
CA SER A 234 -0.84 8.23 12.02
C SER A 234 -1.66 9.21 12.88
N ASP A 235 -2.68 9.85 12.31
CA ASP A 235 -3.65 10.68 13.03
C ASP A 235 -4.88 9.83 13.37
N ILE A 236 -4.92 9.32 14.61
CA ILE A 236 -5.95 8.40 15.10
C ILE A 236 -7.33 9.06 15.07
N ASP A 237 -7.43 10.30 15.53
CA ASP A 237 -8.71 11.01 15.60
C ASP A 237 -9.27 11.32 14.22
N TYR A 238 -8.40 11.75 13.29
CA TYR A 238 -8.78 11.92 11.88
C TYR A 238 -9.23 10.60 11.26
N THR A 239 -8.46 9.53 11.45
CA THR A 239 -8.76 8.20 10.91
C THR A 239 -10.10 7.69 11.40
N ILE A 240 -10.37 7.76 12.71
CA ILE A 240 -11.66 7.34 13.28
C ILE A 240 -12.82 8.16 12.70
N ARG A 241 -12.66 9.48 12.50
CA ARG A 241 -13.70 10.32 11.88
C ARG A 241 -13.98 9.90 10.44
N GLN A 242 -12.94 9.73 9.63
CA GLN A 242 -13.07 9.30 8.23
C GLN A 242 -13.75 7.92 8.13
N MET A 243 -13.35 6.95 8.96
CA MET A 243 -13.97 5.62 8.97
C MET A 243 -15.45 5.70 9.36
N LYS A 244 -15.79 6.47 10.40
CA LYS A 244 -17.19 6.66 10.82
C LYS A 244 -18.04 7.26 9.70
N GLU A 245 -17.49 8.17 8.91
CA GLU A 245 -18.21 8.75 7.78
C GLU A 245 -18.51 7.71 6.69
N LEU A 246 -17.53 6.87 6.36
CA LEU A 246 -17.66 5.82 5.35
C LEU A 246 -18.55 4.67 5.84
N ILE A 247 -18.51 4.34 7.13
CA ILE A 247 -19.40 3.33 7.75
C ILE A 247 -20.84 3.84 7.85
N ALA A 248 -21.04 5.12 8.13
CA ALA A 248 -22.38 5.72 8.04
C ALA A 248 -22.94 5.69 6.61
N ALA A 249 -22.05 5.56 5.63
CA ALA A 249 -22.35 5.30 4.23
C ALA A 249 -22.41 3.80 3.88
N ASP A 250 -22.39 2.91 4.88
CA ASP A 250 -22.53 1.45 4.78
C ASP A 250 -21.30 0.71 4.21
N PHE A 251 -20.15 1.37 4.06
CA PHE A 251 -18.89 0.68 3.72
C PHE A 251 -18.37 -0.18 4.88
N LEU A 252 -17.71 -1.28 4.55
CA LEU A 252 -17.00 -2.14 5.52
C LEU A 252 -15.51 -1.80 5.57
N PHE A 253 -14.88 -2.04 6.72
CA PHE A 253 -13.43 -1.88 6.90
C PHE A 253 -12.78 -3.16 7.40
N SER A 254 -11.59 -3.42 6.85
CA SER A 254 -10.69 -4.49 7.24
C SER A 254 -9.30 -3.93 7.50
N ILE A 255 -8.64 -4.45 8.54
CA ILE A 255 -7.25 -4.12 8.84
C ILE A 255 -6.36 -5.14 8.16
N ASP A 256 -5.49 -4.67 7.28
CA ASP A 256 -4.55 -5.47 6.51
C ASP A 256 -3.15 -5.51 7.15
N ASP A 257 -2.37 -6.53 6.79
CA ASP A 257 -1.00 -6.76 7.26
C ASP A 257 -0.82 -6.76 8.79
N PHE A 258 -1.84 -7.19 9.57
CA PHE A 258 -1.82 -7.05 11.03
C PHE A 258 -0.70 -7.87 11.69
N GLY A 259 0.07 -7.20 12.55
CA GLY A 259 1.17 -7.77 13.33
C GLY A 259 2.55 -7.43 12.77
N THR A 260 2.63 -6.86 11.57
CA THR A 260 3.91 -6.44 10.96
C THR A 260 4.36 -5.05 11.40
N GLY A 261 3.46 -4.26 11.99
CA GLY A 261 3.70 -2.90 12.44
C GLY A 261 3.75 -2.71 13.97
N TYR A 262 3.83 -1.44 14.39
CA TYR A 262 3.69 -1.05 15.80
C TYR A 262 2.21 -0.89 16.16
N SER A 263 1.51 -2.01 16.35
CA SER A 263 0.12 -2.00 16.80
C SER A 263 0.05 -1.46 18.21
N CYS A 264 -0.49 -0.25 18.35
CA CYS A 264 -0.94 0.19 19.66
C CYS A 264 -2.31 -0.47 19.92
N LEU A 265 -2.26 -1.71 20.44
CA LEU A 265 -3.41 -2.53 20.87
C LEU A 265 -4.48 -1.73 21.61
N ALA A 266 -4.06 -0.68 22.34
CA ALA A 266 -4.95 0.24 23.04
C ALA A 266 -6.01 0.88 22.12
N TYR A 267 -5.66 1.19 20.86
CA TYR A 267 -6.57 1.87 19.92
C TYR A 267 -7.32 0.91 19.01
N LEU A 268 -6.94 -0.36 18.93
CA LEU A 268 -7.62 -1.34 18.07
C LEU A 268 -9.12 -1.43 18.42
N SER A 269 -9.45 -1.37 19.71
CA SER A 269 -10.84 -1.36 20.20
C SER A 269 -11.63 -0.09 19.85
N ALA A 270 -10.95 1.01 19.51
CA ALA A 270 -11.57 2.28 19.16
C ALA A 270 -11.88 2.40 17.66
N PHE A 271 -11.20 1.63 16.81
CA PHE A 271 -11.44 1.64 15.38
C PHE A 271 -12.73 0.87 15.03
N PRO A 272 -13.64 1.46 14.24
CA PRO A 272 -14.91 0.83 13.89
C PRO A 272 -14.74 -0.19 12.75
N VAL A 273 -13.84 -1.16 12.91
CA VAL A 273 -13.57 -2.20 11.90
C VAL A 273 -14.45 -3.43 12.12
N LYS A 274 -14.57 -4.26 11.08
CA LYS A 274 -15.30 -5.54 11.15
C LYS A 274 -14.41 -6.75 10.90
N GLU A 275 -13.23 -6.53 10.35
CA GLU A 275 -12.32 -7.59 9.94
C GLU A 275 -10.87 -7.23 10.24
N LEU A 276 -10.09 -8.27 10.53
CA LEU A 276 -8.64 -8.23 10.73
C LEU A 276 -8.01 -9.35 9.92
N LYS A 277 -7.04 -9.02 9.07
CA LYS A 277 -6.27 -9.95 8.24
C LYS A 277 -4.92 -10.22 8.88
N ILE A 278 -4.63 -11.51 9.11
CA ILE A 278 -3.35 -11.98 9.62
C ILE A 278 -2.39 -12.07 8.45
N ASP A 279 -1.32 -11.27 8.50
CA ASP A 279 -0.28 -11.27 7.48
C ASP A 279 0.30 -12.66 7.23
N LYS A 280 0.60 -12.93 5.96
CA LYS A 280 1.17 -14.20 5.50
C LYS A 280 2.43 -14.61 6.27
N SER A 281 3.28 -13.66 6.69
CA SER A 281 4.53 -14.00 7.39
C SER A 281 4.30 -14.69 8.74
N PHE A 282 3.12 -14.51 9.35
CA PHE A 282 2.73 -15.28 10.53
C PHE A 282 2.17 -16.64 10.17
N VAL A 283 1.38 -16.73 9.10
CA VAL A 283 0.81 -17.98 8.58
C VAL A 283 1.91 -18.97 8.14
N ASP A 284 2.96 -18.47 7.48
CA ASP A 284 4.11 -19.28 7.09
C ASP A 284 4.82 -19.90 8.31
N LYS A 285 4.89 -19.17 9.43
CA LYS A 285 5.61 -19.59 10.64
C LYS A 285 4.81 -20.49 11.58
N ILE A 286 3.52 -20.74 11.32
CA ILE A 286 2.67 -21.54 12.23
C ILE A 286 3.20 -22.98 12.36
N LEU A 287 3.84 -23.50 11.31
CA LEU A 287 4.40 -24.86 11.29
C LEU A 287 5.86 -24.94 11.75
N ASP A 288 6.59 -23.81 11.76
CA ASP A 288 8.04 -23.80 11.97
C ASP A 288 8.44 -23.93 13.44
N ASN A 289 7.73 -23.24 14.34
CA ASN A 289 8.05 -23.22 15.76
C ASN A 289 6.86 -22.79 16.63
N GLU A 290 6.94 -23.08 17.94
CA GLU A 290 5.90 -22.73 18.91
C GLU A 290 5.63 -21.21 18.98
N ILE A 291 6.63 -20.38 18.68
CA ILE A 291 6.47 -18.91 18.74
C ILE A 291 5.52 -18.44 17.63
N GLY A 292 5.71 -18.89 16.39
CA GLY A 292 4.83 -18.57 15.27
C GLY A 292 3.39 -19.03 15.51
N PHE A 293 3.23 -20.26 15.99
CA PHE A 293 1.93 -20.80 16.42
C PHE A 293 1.26 -19.92 17.49
N ASN A 294 1.98 -19.58 18.56
CA ASN A 294 1.44 -18.79 19.67
C ASN A 294 1.06 -17.37 19.24
N ILE A 295 1.84 -16.75 18.34
CA ILE A 295 1.53 -15.42 17.81
C ILE A 295 0.23 -15.47 16.99
N ALA A 296 0.11 -16.40 16.04
CA ALA A 296 -1.11 -16.54 15.24
C ALA A 296 -2.34 -16.79 16.13
N GLN A 297 -2.23 -17.70 17.10
CA GLN A 297 -3.31 -17.99 18.06
C GLN A 297 -3.69 -16.75 18.90
N THR A 298 -2.71 -15.92 19.27
CA THR A 298 -2.95 -14.68 20.01
C THR A 298 -3.71 -13.66 19.17
N ILE A 299 -3.32 -13.48 17.90
CA ILE A 299 -4.00 -12.56 16.97
C ILE A 299 -5.45 -13.01 16.74
N ILE A 300 -5.68 -14.31 16.51
CA ILE A 300 -7.04 -14.87 16.35
C ILE A 300 -7.88 -14.61 17.61
N SER A 301 -7.32 -14.88 18.79
CA SER A 301 -8.03 -14.70 20.06
C SER A 301 -8.36 -13.23 20.33
N LEU A 302 -7.45 -12.32 19.96
CA LEU A 302 -7.65 -10.88 20.04
C LEU A 302 -8.79 -10.41 19.13
N GLY A 303 -8.76 -10.76 17.84
CA GLY A 303 -9.81 -10.38 16.90
C GLY A 303 -11.18 -10.83 17.36
N LYS A 304 -11.29 -12.08 17.84
CA LYS A 304 -12.53 -12.61 18.42
C LYS A 304 -12.99 -11.86 19.65
N SER A 305 -12.08 -11.52 20.55
CA SER A 305 -12.40 -10.75 21.76
C SER A 305 -12.96 -9.35 21.44
N LEU A 306 -12.62 -8.81 20.27
CA LEU A 306 -13.11 -7.54 19.76
C LEU A 306 -14.33 -7.69 18.82
N ASN A 307 -14.88 -8.90 18.68
CA ASN A 307 -15.96 -9.25 17.74
C ASN A 307 -15.62 -8.90 16.27
N LEU A 308 -14.37 -9.11 15.88
CA LEU A 308 -13.89 -8.98 14.51
C LEU A 308 -13.88 -10.34 13.83
N VAL A 309 -14.20 -10.36 12.53
CA VAL A 309 -13.92 -11.50 11.66
C VAL A 309 -12.40 -11.57 11.45
N VAL A 310 -11.80 -12.72 11.68
CA VAL A 310 -10.36 -12.90 11.46
C VAL A 310 -10.11 -13.70 10.18
N VAL A 311 -9.38 -13.11 9.26
CA VAL A 311 -8.96 -13.72 7.99
C VAL A 311 -7.49 -14.10 8.08
N ALA A 312 -7.15 -15.35 7.76
CA ALA A 312 -5.74 -15.75 7.59
C ALA A 312 -5.34 -15.65 6.12
N GLU A 313 -4.27 -14.90 5.83
CA GLU A 313 -3.76 -14.72 4.47
C GLU A 313 -2.60 -15.65 4.14
N GLY A 314 -2.43 -15.92 2.84
CA GLY A 314 -1.31 -16.73 2.38
C GLY A 314 -1.36 -18.18 2.84
N VAL A 315 -2.56 -18.75 3.02
CA VAL A 315 -2.70 -20.19 3.30
C VAL A 315 -2.35 -20.99 2.03
N GLU A 316 -1.26 -21.75 2.09
CA GLU A 316 -0.69 -22.48 0.94
C GLU A 316 -0.70 -24.00 1.11
N THR A 317 -0.76 -24.53 2.35
CA THR A 317 -0.75 -25.97 2.60
C THR A 317 -1.95 -26.46 3.42
N ILE A 318 -2.29 -27.73 3.28
CA ILE A 318 -3.39 -28.38 4.04
C ILE A 318 -3.08 -28.35 5.54
N GLU A 319 -1.80 -28.51 5.91
CA GLU A 319 -1.37 -28.46 7.30
C GLU A 319 -1.61 -27.08 7.93
N GLN A 320 -1.36 -25.99 7.19
CA GLN A 320 -1.71 -24.64 7.64
C GLN A 320 -3.22 -24.49 7.82
N TYR A 321 -4.02 -24.96 6.86
CA TYR A 321 -5.48 -24.92 6.90
C TYR A 321 -6.05 -25.66 8.13
N ASP A 322 -5.60 -26.89 8.36
CA ASP A 322 -6.04 -27.72 9.48
C ASP A 322 -5.70 -27.09 10.83
N LEU A 323 -4.53 -26.47 10.92
CA LEU A 323 -4.06 -25.84 12.15
C LEU A 323 -4.84 -24.55 12.42
N LEU A 324 -5.02 -23.68 11.43
CA LEU A 324 -5.84 -22.47 11.54
C LEU A 324 -7.30 -22.80 11.88
N THR A 325 -7.84 -23.89 11.33
CA THR A 325 -9.19 -24.39 11.67
C THR A 325 -9.26 -24.80 13.14
N LYS A 326 -8.24 -25.48 13.68
CA LYS A 326 -8.16 -25.82 15.12
C LYS A 326 -8.03 -24.59 16.02
N MET A 327 -7.41 -23.52 15.53
CA MET A 327 -7.36 -22.22 16.21
C MET A 327 -8.71 -21.46 16.16
N ASN A 328 -9.72 -22.03 15.51
CA ASN A 328 -11.02 -21.45 15.23
C ASN A 328 -10.93 -20.18 14.35
N ILE A 329 -10.11 -20.14 13.31
CA ILE A 329 -10.16 -19.02 12.34
C ILE A 329 -11.56 -18.85 11.72
N ASP A 330 -11.95 -17.63 11.33
CA ASP A 330 -13.27 -17.39 10.72
C ASP A 330 -13.21 -17.56 9.19
N THR A 331 -12.16 -17.05 8.55
CA THR A 331 -12.01 -17.03 7.09
C THR A 331 -10.55 -17.23 6.69
N MET A 332 -10.32 -17.81 5.52
CA MET A 332 -9.00 -18.10 4.97
C MET A 332 -8.91 -17.65 3.52
N GLN A 333 -7.73 -17.16 3.16
CA GLN A 333 -7.36 -16.74 1.83
C GLN A 333 -5.94 -17.21 1.52
N GLY A 334 -5.70 -17.73 0.32
CA GLY A 334 -4.37 -18.16 -0.08
C GLY A 334 -4.37 -19.07 -1.29
N TYR A 335 -3.18 -19.51 -1.71
CA TYR A 335 -3.02 -20.32 -2.92
C TYR A 335 -3.55 -21.74 -2.78
N LEU A 336 -3.74 -22.23 -1.54
CA LEU A 336 -4.46 -23.48 -1.31
C LEU A 336 -5.91 -23.39 -1.82
N VAL A 337 -6.56 -22.25 -1.61
CA VAL A 337 -7.93 -21.99 -2.06
C VAL A 337 -7.94 -21.71 -3.57
N ALA A 338 -7.29 -20.61 -3.96
CA ALA A 338 -7.01 -20.29 -5.34
C ALA A 338 -6.00 -19.14 -5.44
N LYS A 339 -5.25 -19.12 -6.54
CA LYS A 339 -4.47 -17.93 -6.93
C LYS A 339 -5.40 -16.80 -7.38
N PRO A 340 -5.00 -15.52 -7.26
CA PRO A 340 -5.71 -14.41 -7.86
C PRO A 340 -5.93 -14.67 -9.36
N MET A 341 -7.14 -14.40 -9.85
CA MET A 341 -7.51 -14.70 -11.23
C MET A 341 -8.36 -13.59 -11.84
N ASP A 342 -8.33 -13.46 -13.16
CA ASP A 342 -9.20 -12.51 -13.86
C ASP A 342 -10.70 -12.81 -13.62
N LYS A 343 -11.55 -11.83 -13.92
CA LYS A 343 -13.01 -11.92 -13.73
C LYS A 343 -13.61 -13.20 -14.35
N GLU A 344 -13.26 -13.52 -15.59
CA GLU A 344 -13.84 -14.65 -16.31
C GLU A 344 -13.50 -15.99 -15.65
N ARG A 345 -12.25 -16.14 -15.22
CA ARG A 345 -11.79 -17.32 -14.46
C ARG A 345 -12.44 -17.36 -13.09
N TYR A 346 -12.56 -16.22 -12.40
CA TYR A 346 -13.19 -16.15 -11.08
C TYR A 346 -14.64 -16.63 -11.13
N LEU A 347 -15.42 -16.18 -12.12
CA LEU A 347 -16.82 -16.61 -12.29
C LEU A 347 -16.94 -18.12 -12.54
N LYS A 348 -16.06 -18.68 -13.38
CA LYS A 348 -16.03 -20.13 -13.64
C LYS A 348 -15.64 -20.92 -12.38
N TRP A 349 -14.61 -20.46 -11.68
CA TRP A 349 -14.12 -21.07 -10.44
C TRP A 349 -15.19 -21.03 -9.35
N HIS A 350 -15.83 -19.87 -9.13
CA HIS A 350 -16.84 -19.71 -8.09
C HIS A 350 -18.05 -20.62 -8.35
N ARG A 351 -18.53 -20.72 -9.61
CA ARG A 351 -19.62 -21.66 -9.97
C ARG A 351 -19.28 -23.11 -9.68
N ALA A 352 -18.04 -23.52 -9.94
CA ALA A 352 -17.60 -24.89 -9.69
C ALA A 352 -17.48 -25.22 -8.19
N ASN A 353 -17.25 -24.21 -7.34
CA ASN A 353 -17.02 -24.37 -5.90
C ASN A 353 -18.23 -23.97 -5.03
N SER A 354 -19.27 -23.35 -5.59
CA SER A 354 -20.54 -23.03 -4.89
C SER A 354 -21.53 -24.19 -4.83
N ASN A 355 -21.31 -25.25 -5.61
CA ASN A 355 -22.12 -26.47 -5.58
C ASN A 355 -21.27 -27.63 -5.06
N PRO A 356 -21.08 -27.78 -3.74
CA PRO A 356 -20.68 -29.07 -3.22
C PRO A 356 -21.87 -30.03 -3.45
N GLN A 357 -21.66 -31.05 -4.28
CA GLN A 357 -22.54 -32.22 -4.30
C GLN A 357 -22.54 -32.90 -2.94
#